data_AF-A0A6C0L9J0-F1
#
_entry.id   AF-A0A6C0L9J0-F1
#
_cell.length_a   1.000
_cell.length_b   1.000
_cell.length_c   1.000
_cell.angle_alpha   90.00
_cell.angle_beta   90.00
_cell.angle_gamma   90.00
#
_symmetry.space_group_name_H-M   'P 1'
#
loop_
_entity.id
_entity.type
_entity.pdbx_description
1 polymer ?
#
loop_
_entity_poly.entity_id
_entity_poly.type
_entity_poly.pdbx_seq_one_letter_code
_entity_poly.pdbx_strand_id
1 'polypeptide(L)'
;MDIQEKSSFSEILNIINIYLSGFEAYSYYILYSLSNVSNNTYNLSLYQHLIILIFIALVIFILVVMYYDVIYREASNIKRCKEIEQAIEINDNLEYPFRYNVYLINKNTVDKSLSNFSFCLQYDFVAKTTNVVFGENRTVSDIIISQDKVENDDNSSPGFVYYNLATDNYEYLIYTDIDSDNGKNKGGVSASRDSLGKTFYINKNVITDPKEYIFVITRFDNKIVGNDKQAYELLKFVKNAGFDKTSVNLSAIYNILYSIDNKKNSTVI
;
A
#
# COMPACT_ATOMS: atom_id res chain seq x y z
N MET A 1 26.34 -1.95 68.16
CA MET A 1 25.82 -1.90 66.78
C MET A 1 25.95 -0.49 66.16
N ASP A 2 26.16 0.57 66.95
CA ASP A 2 26.26 1.97 66.47
C ASP A 2 27.60 2.42 65.83
N ILE A 3 28.71 1.69 66.03
CA ILE A 3 30.04 2.14 65.55
C ILE A 3 30.22 1.84 64.05
N GLN A 4 29.59 0.78 63.56
CA GLN A 4 29.71 0.32 62.17
C GLN A 4 28.88 1.19 61.20
N GLU A 5 27.75 1.74 61.68
CA GLU A 5 26.86 2.60 60.90
C GLU A 5 27.44 4.03 60.71
N LYS A 6 28.16 4.55 61.70
CA LYS A 6 28.88 5.84 61.61
C LYS A 6 30.02 5.84 60.58
N SER A 7 30.72 4.70 60.43
CA SER A 7 31.81 4.55 59.45
C SER A 7 31.28 4.58 58.01
N SER A 8 30.19 3.85 57.76
CA SER A 8 29.50 3.81 56.47
C SER A 8 28.99 5.19 56.03
N PHE A 9 28.42 5.96 56.95
CA PHE A 9 27.90 7.29 56.62
C PHE A 9 29.02 8.30 56.30
N SER A 10 30.14 8.21 57.02
CA SER A 10 31.34 9.02 56.76
C SER A 10 31.96 8.72 55.40
N GLU A 11 32.00 7.45 54.99
CA GLU A 11 32.51 7.04 53.68
C GLU A 11 31.62 7.53 52.54
N ILE A 12 30.29 7.41 52.70
CA ILE A 12 29.32 7.94 51.72
C ILE A 12 29.45 9.46 51.59
N LEU A 13 29.59 10.18 52.70
CA LEU A 13 29.76 11.65 52.68
C LEU A 13 31.06 12.06 51.97
N ASN A 14 32.13 11.29 52.14
CA ASN A 14 33.41 11.54 51.49
C ASN A 14 33.36 11.25 49.99
N ILE A 15 32.68 10.18 49.57
CA ILE A 15 32.42 9.87 48.16
C ILE A 15 31.60 10.99 47.51
N ILE A 16 30.52 11.43 48.16
CA ILE A 16 29.69 12.54 47.70
C ILE A 16 30.51 13.83 47.55
N ASN A 17 31.37 14.16 48.53
CA ASN A 17 32.25 15.33 48.45
C ASN A 17 33.28 15.24 47.32
N ILE A 18 33.83 14.05 47.04
CA ILE A 18 34.74 13.84 45.90
C ILE A 18 34.01 14.09 44.58
N TYR A 19 32.79 13.57 44.44
CA TYR A 19 31.97 13.81 43.24
C TYR A 19 31.53 15.27 43.10
N LEU A 20 31.14 15.93 44.19
CA LEU A 20 30.79 17.36 44.20
C LEU A 20 31.99 18.22 43.85
N SER A 21 33.17 17.92 44.39
CA SER A 21 34.41 18.65 44.08
C SER A 21 34.82 18.44 42.61
N GLY A 22 34.67 17.23 42.07
CA GLY A 22 34.86 16.96 40.65
C GLY A 22 33.89 17.77 39.78
N PHE A 23 32.61 17.79 40.13
CA PHE A 23 31.58 18.55 39.42
C PHE A 23 31.83 20.07 39.49
N GLU A 24 32.24 20.58 40.65
CA GLU A 24 32.59 21.97 40.86
C GLU A 24 33.81 22.36 40.02
N ALA A 25 34.85 21.53 39.99
CA ALA A 25 36.03 21.75 39.15
C ALA A 25 35.69 21.76 37.65
N TYR A 26 34.83 20.83 37.18
CA TYR A 26 34.35 20.83 35.79
C TYR A 26 33.49 22.05 35.49
N SER A 27 32.65 22.47 36.42
CA SER A 27 31.80 23.66 36.28
C SER A 27 32.65 24.93 36.20
N TYR A 28 33.67 25.06 37.06
CA TYR A 28 34.65 26.14 36.98
C TYR A 28 35.45 26.11 35.69
N TYR A 29 35.83 24.94 35.19
CA TYR A 29 36.52 24.81 33.91
C TYR A 29 35.64 25.25 32.74
N ILE A 30 34.36 24.87 32.72
CA ILE A 30 33.38 25.30 31.71
C ILE A 30 33.13 26.80 31.80
N LEU A 31 32.91 27.35 33.00
CA LEU A 31 32.69 28.78 33.22
C LEU A 31 33.93 29.61 32.89
N TYR A 32 35.13 29.12 33.25
CA TYR A 32 36.40 29.74 32.88
C TYR A 32 36.60 29.71 31.37
N SER A 33 36.34 28.57 30.71
CA SER A 33 36.42 28.47 29.26
C SER A 33 35.40 29.40 28.57
N LEU A 34 34.17 29.49 29.08
CA LEU A 34 33.16 30.45 28.60
C LEU A 34 33.59 31.90 28.85
N SER A 35 34.17 32.21 30.00
CA SER A 35 34.67 33.55 30.35
C SER A 35 35.87 33.95 29.49
N ASN A 36 36.77 33.01 29.20
CA ASN A 36 37.94 33.23 28.36
C ASN A 36 37.53 33.36 26.89
N VAL A 37 36.50 32.64 26.45
CA VAL A 37 35.81 32.91 25.19
C VAL A 37 35.21 34.31 25.24
N SER A 38 34.36 34.65 26.21
CA SER A 38 33.72 35.97 26.36
C SER A 38 34.70 37.15 26.37
N ASN A 39 35.84 37.03 27.06
CA ASN A 39 36.87 38.06 27.13
C ASN A 39 37.67 38.19 25.81
N ASN A 40 37.85 37.09 25.07
CA ASN A 40 38.47 37.11 23.73
C ASN A 40 37.47 37.39 22.60
N THR A 41 36.16 37.27 22.85
CA THR A 41 35.09 37.52 21.89
C THR A 41 35.00 38.99 21.51
N TYR A 42 35.36 39.92 22.41
CA TYR A 42 35.46 41.35 22.06
C TYR A 42 36.52 41.67 21.00
N ASN A 43 37.50 40.77 20.78
CA ASN A 43 38.52 40.88 19.74
C ASN A 43 38.24 40.03 18.49
N LEU A 44 37.11 39.30 18.45
CA LEU A 44 36.72 38.58 17.26
C LEU A 44 36.12 39.57 16.24
N SER A 45 36.57 39.46 14.99
CA SER A 45 36.03 40.28 13.92
C SER A 45 34.52 40.04 13.75
N LEU A 46 33.78 41.06 13.28
CA LEU A 46 32.36 40.94 12.94
C LEU A 46 32.05 39.74 12.02
N TYR A 47 32.99 39.41 11.13
CA TYR A 47 32.90 38.24 10.23
C TYR A 47 32.84 36.91 10.97
N GLN A 48 33.63 36.73 12.04
CA GLN A 48 33.64 35.49 12.81
C GLN A 48 32.34 35.31 13.61
N HIS A 49 31.77 36.40 14.15
CA HIS A 49 30.47 36.37 14.80
C HIS A 49 29.35 36.01 13.83
N LEU A 50 29.38 36.57 12.61
CA LEU A 50 28.41 36.26 11.55
C LEU A 50 28.47 34.78 11.17
N ILE A 51 29.67 34.20 11.01
CA ILE A 51 29.86 32.79 10.67
C ILE A 51 29.30 31.88 11.77
N ILE A 52 29.54 32.21 13.04
CA ILE A 52 29.01 31.43 14.18
C ILE A 52 27.48 31.52 14.21
N LEU A 53 26.89 32.69 13.96
CA LEU A 53 25.45 32.86 13.92
C LEU A 53 24.80 32.07 12.77
N ILE A 54 25.42 32.08 11.59
CA ILE A 54 24.99 31.26 10.44
C ILE A 54 25.10 29.77 10.77
N PHE A 55 26.17 29.35 11.43
CA PHE A 55 26.37 27.96 11.83
C PHE A 55 25.29 27.50 12.81
N ILE A 56 24.98 28.31 13.83
CA ILE A 56 23.90 28.02 14.79
C ILE A 56 22.54 27.92 14.06
N ALA A 57 22.26 28.85 13.15
CA ALA A 57 21.03 28.81 12.35
C ALA A 57 20.93 27.53 11.49
N LEU A 58 22.05 27.08 10.92
CA LEU A 58 22.12 25.85 10.13
C LEU A 58 21.88 24.61 10.99
N VAL A 59 22.48 24.55 12.18
CA VAL A 59 22.23 23.45 13.14
C VAL A 59 20.76 23.40 13.55
N ILE A 60 20.14 24.55 13.85
CA ILE A 60 18.71 24.62 14.16
C ILE A 60 17.86 24.12 12.99
N PHE A 61 18.20 24.53 11.76
CA PHE A 61 17.50 24.08 10.56
C PHE A 61 17.59 22.55 10.39
N ILE A 62 18.77 21.96 10.57
CA ILE A 62 18.95 20.49 10.51
C ILE A 62 18.10 19.80 11.58
N LEU A 63 18.11 20.30 12.83
CA LEU A 63 17.31 19.72 13.90
C LEU A 63 15.80 19.80 13.61
N VAL A 64 15.33 20.90 13.01
CA VAL A 64 13.94 21.04 12.60
C VAL A 64 13.58 20.04 11.50
N VAL A 65 14.43 19.89 10.48
CA VAL A 65 14.21 18.90 9.40
C VAL A 65 14.19 17.48 9.97
N MET A 66 15.15 17.14 10.83
CA MET A 66 15.20 15.83 11.49
C MET A 66 13.98 15.58 12.38
N TYR A 67 13.55 16.59 13.15
CA TYR A 67 12.36 16.51 14.00
C TYR A 67 11.11 16.23 13.16
N TYR A 68 10.92 16.98 12.07
CA TYR A 68 9.79 16.73 11.18
C TYR A 68 9.86 15.35 10.53
N ASP A 69 11.03 14.90 10.06
CA ASP A 69 11.17 13.57 9.46
C ASP A 69 10.76 12.44 10.43
N VAL A 70 11.22 12.50 11.69
CA VAL A 70 10.88 11.51 12.72
C VAL A 70 9.39 11.54 13.06
N ILE A 71 8.84 12.72 13.34
CA ILE A 71 7.42 12.86 13.75
C ILE A 71 6.48 12.48 12.61
N TYR A 72 6.76 12.88 11.37
CA TYR A 72 5.93 12.50 10.22
C TYR A 72 5.99 10.99 9.97
N ARG A 73 7.17 10.38 10.11
CA ARG A 73 7.32 8.92 9.97
C ARG A 73 6.53 8.17 11.04
N GLU A 74 6.61 8.60 12.30
CA GLU A 74 5.84 8.00 13.40
C GLU A 74 4.33 8.18 13.22
N ALA A 75 3.88 9.40 12.89
CA ALA A 75 2.47 9.69 12.63
C ALA A 75 1.93 8.87 11.45
N SER A 76 2.73 8.70 10.38
CA SER A 76 2.39 7.86 9.23
C SER A 76 2.22 6.39 9.63
N ASN A 77 3.15 5.86 10.43
CA ASN A 77 3.07 4.49 10.93
C ASN A 77 1.83 4.26 11.82
N ILE A 78 1.57 5.17 12.76
CA ILE A 78 0.39 5.12 13.64
C ILE A 78 -0.89 5.18 12.81
N LYS A 79 -0.96 6.08 11.83
CA LYS A 79 -2.10 6.17 10.92
C LYS A 79 -2.32 4.86 10.18
N ARG A 80 -1.25 4.24 9.64
CA ARG A 80 -1.36 2.95 8.95
C ARG A 80 -1.86 1.84 9.86
N CYS A 81 -1.36 1.74 11.10
CA CYS A 81 -1.84 0.77 12.08
C CYS A 81 -3.33 0.94 12.37
N LYS A 82 -3.78 2.18 12.58
CA LYS A 82 -5.20 2.48 12.80
C LYS A 82 -6.07 2.09 11.60
N GLU A 83 -5.60 2.32 10.38
CA GLU A 83 -6.33 1.91 9.17
C GLU A 83 -6.42 0.38 9.04
N ILE A 84 -5.39 -0.35 9.45
CA ILE A 84 -5.39 -1.82 9.50
C ILE A 84 -6.38 -2.34 10.54
N GLU A 85 -6.38 -1.78 11.75
CA GLU A 85 -7.32 -2.15 12.82
C GLU A 85 -8.77 -1.92 12.40
N GLN A 86 -9.08 -0.76 11.81
CA GLN A 86 -10.41 -0.45 11.30
C GLN A 86 -10.85 -1.44 10.21
N ALA A 87 -9.94 -1.84 9.33
CA ALA A 87 -10.27 -2.81 8.28
C ALA A 87 -10.61 -4.19 8.85
N ILE A 88 -9.89 -4.62 9.89
CA ILE A 88 -10.19 -5.85 10.63
C ILE A 88 -11.58 -5.72 11.27
N GLU A 89 -11.85 -4.65 12.00
CA GLU A 89 -13.15 -4.42 12.66
C GLU A 89 -14.33 -4.44 11.68
N ILE A 90 -14.19 -3.78 10.53
CA ILE A 90 -15.22 -3.76 9.48
C ILE A 90 -15.43 -5.16 8.90
N ASN A 91 -14.36 -5.90 8.62
CA ASN A 91 -14.44 -7.20 7.96
C ASN A 91 -14.86 -8.33 8.90
N ASP A 92 -14.55 -8.25 10.19
CA ASP A 92 -14.88 -9.28 11.18
C ASP A 92 -16.38 -9.52 11.33
N ASN A 93 -17.19 -8.49 11.06
CA ASN A 93 -18.64 -8.55 11.11
C ASN A 93 -19.28 -9.04 9.80
N LEU A 94 -18.47 -9.37 8.78
CA LEU A 94 -18.95 -9.82 7.48
C LEU A 94 -18.93 -11.34 7.39
N GLU A 95 -19.94 -11.89 6.73
CA GLU A 95 -20.01 -13.33 6.41
C GLU A 95 -18.82 -13.79 5.53
N TYR A 96 -18.31 -12.88 4.69
CA TYR A 96 -17.19 -13.13 3.76
C TYR A 96 -16.12 -12.04 3.95
N PRO A 97 -15.27 -12.15 4.99
CA PRO A 97 -14.25 -11.15 5.29
C PRO A 97 -13.15 -11.13 4.22
N PHE A 98 -12.67 -9.95 3.86
CA PHE A 98 -11.59 -9.71 2.90
C PHE A 98 -11.79 -10.38 1.53
N ARG A 99 -13.06 -10.49 1.10
CA ARG A 99 -13.44 -11.01 -0.21
C ARG A 99 -14.23 -9.95 -0.97
N TYR A 100 -13.74 -9.59 -2.14
CA TYR A 100 -14.26 -8.46 -2.90
C TYR A 100 -14.47 -8.83 -4.37
N ASN A 101 -15.53 -8.28 -4.95
CA ASN A 101 -15.80 -8.39 -6.39
C ASN A 101 -15.63 -7.01 -7.02
N VAL A 102 -14.84 -6.92 -8.08
CA VAL A 102 -14.66 -5.70 -8.88
C VAL A 102 -15.26 -5.93 -10.26
N TYR A 103 -16.38 -5.26 -10.52
CA TYR A 103 -17.14 -5.33 -11.76
C TYR A 103 -16.75 -4.21 -12.71
N LEU A 104 -16.68 -4.53 -14.00
CA LEU A 104 -16.76 -3.53 -15.08
C LEU A 104 -18.17 -3.53 -15.66
N ILE A 105 -18.85 -2.37 -15.63
CA ILE A 105 -20.22 -2.21 -16.11
C ILE A 105 -20.26 -1.14 -17.20
N ASN A 106 -20.98 -1.41 -18.28
CA ASN A 106 -21.29 -0.42 -19.30
C ASN A 106 -22.41 0.51 -18.78
N LYS A 107 -22.18 1.82 -18.75
CA LYS A 107 -23.13 2.82 -18.26
C LYS A 107 -24.33 3.00 -19.19
N ASN A 108 -24.19 2.63 -20.46
CA ASN A 108 -25.19 2.82 -21.50
C ASN A 108 -26.22 1.68 -21.54
N THR A 109 -26.06 0.63 -20.73
CA THR A 109 -27.08 -0.43 -20.63
C THR A 109 -28.28 0.05 -19.81
N VAL A 110 -29.48 -0.31 -20.28
CA VAL A 110 -30.78 0.14 -19.74
C VAL A 110 -30.99 -0.29 -18.28
N ASP A 111 -30.39 -1.41 -17.89
CA ASP A 111 -30.38 -1.89 -16.51
C ASP A 111 -28.95 -1.83 -15.95
N LYS A 112 -28.74 -0.94 -14.97
CA LYS A 112 -27.47 -0.68 -14.28
C LYS A 112 -27.21 -1.71 -13.16
N SER A 113 -27.90 -2.83 -13.21
CA SER A 113 -27.75 -3.93 -12.28
C SER A 113 -26.38 -4.60 -12.40
N LEU A 114 -25.91 -5.17 -11.29
CA LEU A 114 -24.71 -6.01 -11.25
C LEU A 114 -24.82 -7.28 -12.11
N SER A 115 -25.97 -7.54 -12.77
CA SER A 115 -26.13 -8.64 -13.72
C SER A 115 -25.65 -8.30 -15.12
N ASN A 116 -25.54 -7.01 -15.50
CA ASN A 116 -25.08 -6.57 -16.83
C ASN A 116 -23.63 -6.09 -16.82
N PHE A 117 -22.74 -6.89 -16.24
CA PHE A 117 -21.30 -6.60 -16.20
C PHE A 117 -20.59 -7.23 -17.41
N SER A 118 -19.52 -6.61 -17.89
CA SER A 118 -18.67 -7.21 -18.93
C SER A 118 -17.73 -8.26 -18.34
N PHE A 119 -17.02 -7.92 -17.26
CA PHE A 119 -16.26 -8.89 -16.49
C PHE A 119 -16.24 -8.52 -15.00
N CYS A 120 -15.96 -9.50 -14.17
CA CYS A 120 -15.83 -9.40 -12.73
C CYS A 120 -14.53 -10.07 -12.28
N LEU A 121 -13.72 -9.33 -11.53
CA LEU A 121 -12.56 -9.87 -10.82
C LEU A 121 -12.99 -10.17 -9.38
N GLN A 122 -12.96 -11.44 -9.00
CA GLN A 122 -13.26 -11.89 -7.65
C GLN A 122 -11.95 -12.14 -6.91
N TYR A 123 -11.66 -11.28 -5.93
CA TYR A 123 -10.48 -11.40 -5.09
C TYR A 123 -10.84 -12.07 -3.78
N ASP A 124 -10.21 -13.21 -3.51
CA ASP A 124 -10.22 -13.85 -2.19
C ASP A 124 -8.83 -13.73 -1.57
N PHE A 125 -8.65 -12.74 -0.69
CA PHE A 125 -7.38 -12.50 -0.01
C PHE A 125 -7.08 -13.53 1.07
N VAL A 126 -8.09 -14.25 1.56
CA VAL A 126 -7.93 -15.32 2.55
C VAL A 126 -7.36 -16.57 1.88
N ALA A 127 -7.94 -16.95 0.73
CA ALA A 127 -7.46 -18.09 -0.06
C ALA A 127 -6.27 -17.74 -0.98
N LYS A 128 -5.95 -16.45 -1.14
CA LYS A 128 -4.96 -15.92 -2.10
C LYS A 128 -5.26 -16.32 -3.54
N THR A 129 -6.52 -16.19 -3.95
CA THR A 129 -6.96 -16.52 -5.32
C THR A 129 -7.65 -15.34 -5.97
N THR A 130 -7.40 -15.14 -7.26
CA THR A 130 -8.14 -14.20 -8.10
C THR A 130 -8.88 -14.99 -9.17
N ASN A 131 -10.21 -14.89 -9.21
CA ASN A 131 -11.02 -15.51 -10.26
C ASN A 131 -11.54 -14.44 -11.22
N VAL A 132 -11.59 -14.78 -12.50
CA VAL A 132 -12.18 -13.95 -13.54
C VAL A 132 -13.50 -14.57 -13.97
N VAL A 133 -14.57 -13.78 -13.94
CA VAL A 133 -15.89 -14.17 -14.45
C VAL A 133 -16.27 -13.19 -15.56
N PHE A 134 -16.60 -13.69 -16.74
CA PHE A 134 -17.12 -12.88 -17.84
C PHE A 134 -18.65 -12.87 -17.80
N GLY A 135 -19.24 -11.73 -18.17
CA GLY A 135 -20.68 -11.60 -18.33
C GLY A 135 -21.16 -12.13 -19.68
N GLU A 136 -22.35 -11.69 -20.10
CA GLU A 136 -22.92 -12.14 -21.38
C GLU A 136 -22.05 -11.73 -22.57
N ASN A 137 -21.93 -12.61 -23.58
CA ASN A 137 -21.09 -12.39 -24.77
C ASN A 137 -21.28 -11.03 -25.44
N ARG A 138 -22.51 -10.49 -25.44
CA ARG A 138 -22.79 -9.16 -26.00
C ARG A 138 -22.07 -8.02 -25.28
N THR A 139 -21.94 -8.11 -23.95
CA THR A 139 -21.26 -7.10 -23.14
C THR A 139 -19.74 -7.22 -23.21
N VAL A 140 -19.24 -8.40 -23.57
CA VAL A 140 -17.82 -8.70 -23.72
C VAL A 140 -17.34 -8.38 -25.14
N SER A 141 -18.18 -8.60 -26.17
CA SER A 141 -17.84 -8.36 -27.57
C SER A 141 -17.43 -6.92 -27.87
N ASP A 142 -17.97 -5.96 -27.11
CA ASP A 142 -17.71 -4.53 -27.29
C ASP A 142 -16.33 -4.10 -26.76
N ILE A 143 -15.71 -4.94 -25.93
CA ILE A 143 -14.46 -4.61 -25.22
C ILE A 143 -13.31 -5.54 -25.60
N ILE A 144 -13.52 -6.50 -26.49
CA ILE A 144 -12.48 -7.46 -26.90
C ILE A 144 -11.70 -6.99 -28.13
N ILE A 145 -10.43 -7.40 -28.18
CA ILE A 145 -9.55 -7.28 -29.35
C ILE A 145 -8.94 -8.65 -29.64
N SER A 146 -8.99 -9.06 -30.92
CA SER A 146 -8.30 -10.27 -31.38
C SER A 146 -6.80 -10.02 -31.43
N GLN A 147 -5.99 -11.06 -31.22
CA GLN A 147 -4.55 -10.93 -31.35
C GLN A 147 -3.94 -11.76 -32.46
N ASP A 148 -3.37 -11.01 -33.40
CA ASP A 148 -2.05 -11.24 -33.99
C ASP A 148 -1.00 -10.26 -33.38
N LYS A 149 -1.28 -9.54 -32.26
CA LYS A 149 -0.57 -8.30 -31.86
C LYS A 149 -0.32 -8.03 -30.35
N VAL A 150 0.03 -9.01 -29.51
CA VAL A 150 0.81 -8.68 -28.29
C VAL A 150 2.08 -9.51 -28.33
N GLU A 151 3.04 -8.98 -29.09
CA GLU A 151 4.38 -9.55 -29.16
C GLU A 151 5.33 -8.99 -28.08
N ASN A 152 4.94 -7.98 -27.30
CA ASN A 152 5.81 -7.43 -26.27
C ASN A 152 5.05 -7.09 -24.98
N ASP A 153 5.64 -7.48 -23.85
CA ASP A 153 5.15 -7.25 -22.48
C ASP A 153 5.31 -5.78 -22.01
N ASP A 154 5.27 -4.85 -22.97
CA ASP A 154 5.41 -3.42 -22.75
C ASP A 154 4.06 -2.78 -22.38
N ASN A 155 4.10 -1.68 -21.62
CA ASN A 155 2.93 -0.88 -21.25
C ASN A 155 2.11 -0.35 -22.45
N SER A 156 2.67 -0.42 -23.65
CA SER A 156 2.01 -0.08 -24.92
C SER A 156 0.96 -1.10 -25.37
N SER A 157 0.92 -2.28 -24.74
CA SER A 157 -0.10 -3.29 -24.99
C SER A 157 -1.50 -2.71 -24.73
N PRO A 158 -2.44 -2.81 -25.68
CA PRO A 158 -3.83 -2.41 -25.46
C PRO A 158 -4.58 -3.39 -24.54
N GLY A 159 -3.96 -4.49 -24.10
CA GLY A 159 -4.56 -5.46 -23.20
C GLY A 159 -4.68 -4.94 -21.77
N PHE A 160 -5.85 -5.12 -21.17
CA PHE A 160 -6.09 -4.90 -19.75
C PHE A 160 -5.38 -5.98 -18.92
N VAL A 161 -4.77 -5.56 -17.81
CA VAL A 161 -4.10 -6.45 -16.87
C VAL A 161 -4.74 -6.38 -15.49
N TYR A 162 -4.68 -7.46 -14.74
CA TYR A 162 -5.09 -7.51 -13.34
C TYR A 162 -4.01 -8.18 -12.50
N TYR A 163 -4.07 -8.00 -11.19
CA TYR A 163 -3.15 -8.64 -10.27
C TYR A 163 -3.68 -10.01 -9.84
N ASN A 164 -2.93 -11.07 -10.09
CA ASN A 164 -3.30 -12.41 -9.65
C ASN A 164 -2.65 -12.70 -8.29
N LEU A 165 -3.49 -12.89 -7.26
CA LEU A 165 -3.03 -13.17 -5.90
C LEU A 165 -2.32 -14.53 -5.75
N ALA A 166 -2.59 -15.48 -6.64
CA ALA A 166 -2.00 -16.81 -6.58
C ALA A 166 -0.58 -16.84 -7.15
N THR A 167 -0.33 -16.10 -8.23
CA THR A 167 0.98 -16.00 -8.89
C THR A 167 1.80 -14.81 -8.40
N ASP A 168 1.20 -13.92 -7.60
CA ASP A 168 1.78 -12.68 -7.08
C ASP A 168 2.33 -11.77 -8.20
N ASN A 169 1.64 -11.77 -9.35
CA ASN A 169 2.07 -11.05 -10.54
C ASN A 169 0.89 -10.52 -11.36
N TYR A 170 1.17 -9.62 -12.31
CA TYR A 170 0.20 -9.11 -13.25
C TYR A 170 -0.05 -10.10 -14.39
N GLU A 171 -1.32 -10.28 -14.75
CA GLU A 171 -1.76 -11.15 -15.84
C GLU A 171 -2.68 -10.39 -16.78
N TYR A 172 -2.61 -10.70 -18.08
CA TYR A 172 -3.54 -10.18 -19.06
C TYR A 172 -4.91 -10.82 -18.91
N LEU A 173 -5.95 -10.01 -19.04
CA LEU A 173 -7.32 -10.48 -19.01
C LEU A 173 -7.70 -11.06 -20.39
N ILE A 174 -7.78 -12.39 -20.45
CA ILE A 174 -8.05 -13.15 -21.69
C ILE A 174 -9.45 -13.74 -21.64
N TYR A 175 -10.24 -13.48 -22.68
CA TYR A 175 -11.54 -14.06 -22.93
C TYR A 175 -11.43 -15.15 -24.00
N THR A 176 -12.00 -16.32 -23.76
CA THR A 176 -12.00 -17.42 -24.76
C THR A 176 -13.43 -17.68 -25.21
N ASP A 177 -13.71 -17.43 -26.49
CA ASP A 177 -15.01 -17.73 -27.09
C ASP A 177 -15.08 -19.21 -27.49
N ILE A 178 -15.81 -20.00 -26.71
CA ILE A 178 -15.96 -21.44 -26.94
C ILE A 178 -17.02 -21.72 -28.04
N ASP A 179 -17.83 -20.74 -28.44
CA ASP A 179 -18.96 -20.91 -29.37
C ASP A 179 -18.66 -20.53 -30.83
N SER A 180 -17.42 -20.12 -31.16
CA SER A 180 -17.08 -19.66 -32.52
C SER A 180 -17.19 -20.74 -33.61
N ASP A 181 -17.24 -22.02 -33.25
CA ASP A 181 -17.51 -23.13 -34.17
C ASP A 181 -18.83 -23.83 -33.83
N ASN A 182 -19.94 -23.12 -34.09
CA ASN A 182 -21.27 -23.72 -34.18
C ASN A 182 -21.30 -24.84 -35.26
N GLY A 183 -21.00 -26.08 -34.87
CA GLY A 183 -21.57 -27.31 -35.43
C GLY A 183 -21.62 -27.45 -36.95
N LYS A 184 -20.73 -26.82 -37.71
CA LYS A 184 -20.64 -26.93 -39.17
C LYS A 184 -19.47 -27.82 -39.60
N ASN A 185 -19.30 -28.96 -38.94
CA ASN A 185 -18.67 -30.12 -39.55
C ASN A 185 -19.67 -31.28 -39.53
N LYS A 186 -20.61 -31.23 -40.48
CA LYS A 186 -21.28 -32.44 -40.95
C LYS A 186 -20.23 -33.32 -41.62
N GLY A 187 -20.00 -34.49 -41.05
CA GLY A 187 -19.45 -35.64 -41.77
C GLY A 187 -18.08 -36.07 -41.29
N GLY A 188 -18.10 -37.04 -40.37
CA GLY A 188 -17.21 -38.21 -40.38
C GLY A 188 -15.71 -37.99 -40.14
N VAL A 189 -15.18 -38.83 -39.26
CA VAL A 189 -13.77 -39.22 -39.09
C VAL A 189 -13.02 -38.47 -37.97
N SER A 190 -12.87 -39.22 -36.88
CA SER A 190 -11.77 -39.25 -35.92
C SER A 190 -11.44 -38.01 -35.11
N ALA A 191 -11.67 -38.16 -33.80
CA ALA A 191 -11.24 -37.27 -32.72
C ALA A 191 -9.77 -36.81 -32.89
N SER A 192 -9.58 -35.51 -33.09
CA SER A 192 -8.33 -34.81 -32.83
C SER A 192 -8.58 -33.66 -31.85
N ARG A 193 -7.50 -33.24 -31.21
CA ARG A 193 -7.44 -32.64 -29.87
C ARG A 193 -7.49 -31.11 -29.87
N ASP A 194 -8.16 -30.50 -30.86
CA ASP A 194 -8.14 -29.05 -31.09
C ASP A 194 -9.57 -28.48 -31.17
N SER A 195 -10.19 -28.27 -30.01
CA SER A 195 -11.38 -27.40 -29.87
C SER A 195 -11.00 -26.13 -29.10
N LEU A 196 -9.84 -25.55 -29.41
CA LEU A 196 -9.38 -24.30 -28.80
C LEU A 196 -10.16 -23.14 -29.43
N GLY A 197 -11.16 -22.65 -28.69
CA GLY A 197 -11.90 -21.44 -29.03
C GLY A 197 -10.98 -20.24 -29.25
N LYS A 198 -11.47 -19.23 -29.98
CA LYS A 198 -10.68 -18.02 -30.26
C LYS A 198 -10.45 -17.23 -28.96
N THR A 199 -9.19 -16.91 -28.69
CA THR A 199 -8.78 -16.10 -27.53
C THR A 199 -8.71 -14.63 -27.90
N PHE A 200 -9.29 -13.80 -27.05
CA PHE A 200 -9.33 -12.35 -27.18
C PHE A 200 -8.82 -11.68 -25.91
N TYR A 201 -8.29 -10.48 -26.06
CA TYR A 201 -7.84 -9.66 -24.94
C TYR A 201 -8.85 -8.56 -24.67
N ILE A 202 -8.98 -8.16 -23.42
CA ILE A 202 -9.80 -6.99 -23.09
C ILE A 202 -9.04 -5.71 -23.43
N ASN A 203 -9.65 -4.84 -24.22
CA ASN A 203 -9.08 -3.58 -24.67
C ASN A 203 -9.17 -2.53 -23.56
N LYS A 204 -8.04 -2.25 -22.91
CA LYS A 204 -7.96 -1.26 -21.83
C LYS A 204 -8.37 0.14 -22.28
N ASN A 205 -8.13 0.51 -23.54
CA ASN A 205 -8.42 1.85 -24.06
C ASN A 205 -9.93 2.11 -24.25
N VAL A 206 -10.73 1.07 -24.41
CA VAL A 206 -12.19 1.19 -24.50
C VAL A 206 -12.77 1.38 -23.11
N ILE A 207 -12.36 0.51 -22.18
CA ILE A 207 -12.90 0.49 -20.82
C ILE A 207 -12.37 1.63 -19.93
N THR A 208 -11.38 2.39 -20.41
CA THR A 208 -10.95 3.65 -19.77
C THR A 208 -11.96 4.77 -19.88
N ASP A 209 -12.86 4.76 -20.89
CA ASP A 209 -13.77 5.89 -21.09
C ASP A 209 -14.76 5.99 -19.92
N PRO A 210 -14.64 7.01 -19.03
CA PRO A 210 -15.52 7.14 -17.89
C PRO A 210 -16.95 7.48 -18.28
N LYS A 211 -17.23 7.83 -19.54
CA LYS A 211 -18.59 8.03 -20.04
C LYS A 211 -19.28 6.71 -20.36
N GLU A 212 -18.52 5.72 -20.83
CA GLU A 212 -19.07 4.44 -21.29
C GLU A 212 -18.97 3.35 -20.23
N TYR A 213 -17.89 3.31 -19.44
CA TYR A 213 -17.67 2.24 -18.48
C TYR A 213 -17.43 2.73 -17.05
N ILE A 214 -17.75 1.89 -16.08
CA ILE A 214 -17.48 2.13 -14.66
C ILE A 214 -16.99 0.86 -13.97
N PHE A 215 -15.99 1.03 -13.12
CA PHE A 215 -15.59 0.01 -12.17
C PHE A 215 -16.37 0.17 -10.88
N VAL A 216 -17.00 -0.91 -10.42
CA VAL A 216 -17.78 -0.96 -9.18
C VAL A 216 -17.22 -2.05 -8.30
N ILE A 217 -17.01 -1.75 -7.01
CA ILE A 217 -16.60 -2.74 -6.02
C ILE A 217 -17.78 -3.13 -5.13
N THR A 218 -17.92 -4.42 -4.89
CA THR A 218 -18.87 -5.00 -3.94
C THR A 218 -18.16 -5.95 -3.00
N ARG A 219 -18.85 -6.31 -1.92
CA ARG A 219 -18.53 -7.51 -1.15
C ARG A 219 -18.75 -8.77 -2.01
N PHE A 220 -18.24 -9.90 -1.52
CA PHE A 220 -18.41 -11.21 -2.18
C PHE A 220 -19.88 -11.61 -2.40
N ASP A 221 -20.78 -11.20 -1.50
CA ASP A 221 -22.23 -11.42 -1.58
C ASP A 221 -22.96 -10.35 -2.43
N ASN A 222 -22.23 -9.62 -3.27
CA ASN A 222 -22.71 -8.56 -4.16
C ASN A 222 -23.38 -7.37 -3.46
N LYS A 223 -23.23 -7.25 -2.14
CA LYS A 223 -23.68 -6.07 -1.39
C LYS A 223 -22.68 -4.92 -1.53
N ILE A 224 -23.20 -3.70 -1.42
CA ILE A 224 -22.41 -2.47 -1.45
C ILE A 224 -21.30 -2.54 -0.40
N VAL A 225 -20.08 -2.23 -0.81
CA VAL A 225 -18.98 -1.94 0.11
C VAL A 225 -19.36 -0.66 0.85
N GLY A 226 -19.63 -0.76 2.16
CA GLY A 226 -19.94 0.39 3.02
C GLY A 226 -18.72 1.28 3.24
N ASN A 227 -18.34 1.51 4.50
CA ASN A 227 -17.21 2.39 4.84
C ASN A 227 -15.82 1.70 4.77
N ASP A 228 -15.66 0.64 4.00
CA ASP A 228 -14.39 -0.09 3.90
C ASP A 228 -13.40 0.66 2.98
N LYS A 229 -12.48 1.39 3.61
CA LYS A 229 -11.43 2.15 2.91
C LYS A 229 -10.54 1.25 2.05
N GLN A 230 -10.19 0.05 2.54
CA GLN A 230 -9.27 -0.85 1.83
C GLN A 230 -9.89 -1.37 0.54
N ALA A 231 -11.19 -1.67 0.57
CA ALA A 231 -11.94 -2.02 -0.63
C ALA A 231 -11.91 -0.89 -1.68
N TYR A 232 -12.13 0.37 -1.29
CA TYR A 232 -12.01 1.48 -2.25
C TYR A 232 -10.58 1.72 -2.74
N GLU A 233 -9.57 1.48 -1.91
CA GLU A 233 -8.17 1.50 -2.35
C GLU A 233 -7.87 0.36 -3.34
N LEU A 234 -8.43 -0.83 -3.13
CA LEU A 234 -8.37 -1.94 -4.07
C LEU A 234 -9.02 -1.60 -5.41
N LEU A 235 -10.20 -0.96 -5.40
CA LEU A 235 -10.87 -0.51 -6.62
C LEU A 235 -9.99 0.45 -7.44
N LYS A 236 -9.35 1.41 -6.76
CA LYS A 236 -8.40 2.35 -7.39
C LYS A 236 -7.18 1.61 -7.94
N PHE A 237 -6.65 0.65 -7.18
CA PHE A 237 -5.54 -0.18 -7.59
C PHE A 237 -5.87 -0.97 -8.86
N VAL A 238 -6.98 -1.70 -8.90
CA VAL A 238 -7.38 -2.50 -10.07
C VAL A 238 -7.55 -1.63 -11.30
N LYS A 239 -8.22 -0.49 -11.14
CA LYS A 239 -8.39 0.48 -12.22
C LYS A 239 -7.02 0.94 -12.76
N ASN A 240 -6.12 1.38 -11.89
CA ASN A 240 -4.83 1.94 -12.32
C ASN A 240 -3.90 0.85 -12.87
N ALA A 241 -3.84 -0.31 -12.22
CA ALA A 241 -3.02 -1.45 -12.61
C ALA A 241 -3.33 -1.90 -14.03
N GLY A 242 -4.62 -1.97 -14.37
CA GLY A 242 -5.06 -2.33 -15.71
C GLY A 242 -4.69 -1.32 -16.81
N PHE A 243 -4.24 -0.12 -16.45
CA PHE A 243 -3.78 0.90 -17.40
C PHE A 243 -2.25 0.98 -17.48
N ASP A 244 -1.59 1.04 -16.32
CA ASP A 244 -0.14 1.12 -16.19
C ASP A 244 0.33 0.28 -15.00
N LYS A 245 0.76 -0.95 -15.28
CA LYS A 245 1.28 -1.87 -14.25
C LYS A 245 2.58 -1.37 -13.59
N THR A 246 3.33 -0.47 -14.23
CA THR A 246 4.67 -0.07 -13.76
C THR A 246 4.66 1.07 -12.74
N SER A 247 3.64 1.92 -12.77
CA SER A 247 3.54 3.07 -11.86
C SER A 247 2.66 2.80 -10.64
N VAL A 248 2.07 1.61 -10.54
CA VAL A 248 1.07 1.30 -9.52
C VAL A 248 1.71 0.68 -8.28
N ASN A 249 1.45 1.31 -7.13
CA ASN A 249 1.91 0.83 -5.84
C ASN A 249 1.04 -0.36 -5.36
N LEU A 250 1.71 -1.45 -4.95
CA LEU A 250 1.09 -2.66 -4.39
C LEU A 250 0.56 -2.49 -2.95
N SER A 251 0.68 -1.28 -2.37
CA SER A 251 0.24 -0.99 -1.00
C SER A 251 -1.22 -1.37 -0.74
N ALA A 252 -2.12 -1.22 -1.72
CA ALA A 252 -3.52 -1.62 -1.56
C ALA A 252 -3.68 -3.13 -1.32
N ILE A 253 -2.94 -3.96 -2.05
CA ILE A 253 -2.93 -5.43 -1.89
C ILE A 253 -2.28 -5.81 -0.57
N TYR A 254 -1.09 -5.26 -0.28
CA TYR A 254 -0.35 -5.61 0.93
C TYR A 254 -1.02 -5.12 2.21
N ASN A 255 -1.72 -3.99 2.21
CA ASN A 255 -2.47 -3.53 3.39
C ASN A 255 -3.57 -4.52 3.78
N ILE A 256 -4.29 -5.09 2.80
CA ILE A 256 -5.32 -6.11 3.04
C ILE A 256 -4.67 -7.39 3.57
N LEU A 257 -3.61 -7.88 2.91
CA LEU A 257 -2.88 -9.08 3.35
C LEU A 257 -2.31 -8.91 4.76
N TYR A 258 -1.73 -7.76 5.07
CA TYR A 258 -1.21 -7.44 6.39
C TYR A 258 -2.32 -7.39 7.45
N SER A 259 -3.51 -6.90 7.09
CA SER A 259 -4.67 -6.90 7.99
C SER A 259 -5.09 -8.33 8.35
N ILE A 260 -5.09 -9.24 7.37
CA ILE A 260 -5.37 -10.66 7.59
C ILE A 260 -4.33 -11.30 8.51
N ASP A 261 -3.04 -11.06 8.26
CA ASP A 261 -1.98 -11.66 9.07
C ASP A 261 -1.94 -11.09 10.49
N ASN A 262 -2.20 -9.78 10.66
CA ASN A 262 -2.32 -9.17 11.98
C ASN A 262 -3.49 -9.76 12.77
N LYS A 263 -4.64 -9.98 12.11
CA LYS A 263 -5.79 -10.65 12.72
C LYS A 263 -5.43 -12.06 13.20
N LYS A 264 -4.77 -12.88 12.36
CA LYS A 264 -4.34 -14.23 12.75
C LYS A 264 -3.44 -14.21 13.98
N ASN A 265 -2.52 -13.24 14.06
CA ASN A 265 -1.60 -13.12 15.19
C ASN A 265 -2.31 -12.65 16.47
N SER A 266 -3.34 -11.80 16.36
CA SER A 266 -4.12 -11.35 17.52
C SER A 266 -4.99 -12.44 18.16
N THR A 267 -5.37 -13.49 17.43
CA THR A 267 -6.18 -14.60 17.97
C THR A 267 -5.35 -15.74 18.58
N VAL A 268 -4.01 -15.66 18.50
CA VAL A 268 -3.08 -16.70 19.00
C VAL A 268 -2.58 -16.38 20.43
N ILE A 269 -3.08 -15.30 21.05
CA ILE A 269 -2.82 -14.92 22.45
C ILE A 269 -4.05 -15.26 23.29
#